data_AF-A0A1H1VRI7-F1
#
_entry.id   AF-A0A1H1VRI7-F1
#
_cell.length_a   1.000
_cell.length_b   1.000
_cell.length_c   1.000
_cell.angle_alpha   90.00
_cell.angle_beta   90.00
_cell.angle_gamma   90.00
#
_symmetry.space_group_name_H-M   'P 1'
#
loop_
_entity.id
_entity.type
_entity.pdbx_description
1 polymer ?
#
loop_
_entity_poly.entity_id
_entity_poly.type
_entity_poly.pdbx_seq_one_letter_code
_entity_poly.pdbx_strand_id
1 'polypeptide(L)'
;MNASLTDSSSVVPDGSRSVGSAGADDAPPADDHRIARRRSALRAELTKLAGQVKPKLRGWFHAGAFPLAMIGGLALVIISPTIESRIAAAIFAITGMLLFGTSAVYHRGRWRTRVRLILRRLDHANIFLITAGTYTPLAVLMLRTDQEVLLLSVLWGAAALGAAFRTIFTTAPRWLFVPIYVGFGVAGVGYIPQIWATNFAVGLLVVLGGVCYIAGAVIYGIKRPNPSPKWLGFHEIFHILTILGYGCHLAALIVAAVAAY
;
A
#
# COMPACT_ATOMS: atom_id res chain seq x y z
N MET A 1 103.71 34.48 25.64
CA MET A 1 104.87 33.96 24.88
C MET A 1 104.36 32.72 24.16
N ASN A 2 104.22 32.58 22.84
CA ASN A 2 104.61 33.30 21.62
C ASN A 2 103.52 33.02 20.55
N ALA A 3 103.04 34.03 19.81
CA ALA A 3 103.30 34.30 18.37
C ALA A 3 102.50 33.38 17.41
N SER A 4 101.41 33.86 16.77
CA SER A 4 101.33 34.52 15.43
C SER A 4 101.50 33.51 14.27
N LEU A 5 100.65 33.38 13.25
CA LEU A 5 100.26 34.31 12.15
C LEU A 5 99.09 33.65 11.39
N THR A 6 97.91 34.26 11.24
CA THR A 6 97.41 35.05 10.08
C THR A 6 97.60 34.42 8.69
N ASP A 7 96.50 34.16 7.98
CA ASP A 7 96.23 34.89 6.73
C ASP A 7 94.73 34.90 6.38
N SER A 8 94.35 35.94 5.64
CA SER A 8 93.03 36.50 5.40
C SER A 8 92.83 36.76 3.91
N SER A 9 91.59 36.61 3.41
CA SER A 9 90.97 37.37 2.30
C SER A 9 89.72 36.60 1.82
N SER A 10 88.59 37.17 1.41
CA SER A 10 88.15 38.55 1.27
C SER A 10 86.61 38.57 1.05
N VAL A 11 86.02 39.70 1.43
CA VAL A 11 84.61 40.18 1.35
C VAL A 11 84.16 40.32 -0.14
N VAL A 12 82.89 40.34 -0.62
CA VAL A 12 81.65 41.17 -0.39
C VAL A 12 80.42 40.53 -1.15
N PRO A 13 79.15 41.05 -1.13
CA PRO A 13 77.93 40.26 -0.90
C PRO A 13 76.85 40.49 -2.00
N ASP A 14 75.55 40.34 -1.64
CA ASP A 14 74.31 40.71 -2.36
C ASP A 14 73.68 39.54 -3.16
N GLY A 15 72.39 39.20 -3.08
CA GLY A 15 71.21 39.75 -2.46
C GLY A 15 70.00 38.93 -2.92
N SER A 16 68.81 39.25 -2.39
CA SER A 16 67.48 38.88 -2.87
C SER A 16 66.75 37.65 -2.28
N ARG A 17 65.63 37.99 -1.60
CA ARG A 17 64.28 37.38 -1.65
C ARG A 17 64.15 35.92 -1.16
N SER A 18 63.25 35.59 -0.24
CA SER A 18 61.82 35.91 -0.29
C SER A 18 61.15 35.61 1.05
N VAL A 19 60.15 36.43 1.36
CA VAL A 19 59.15 36.19 2.40
C VAL A 19 58.42 34.89 2.06
N GLY A 20 58.56 33.87 2.90
CA GLY A 20 57.77 32.64 2.81
C GLY A 20 56.30 32.98 2.97
N SER A 21 55.55 32.86 1.87
CA SER A 21 54.10 32.92 1.84
C SER A 21 53.53 31.87 2.79
N ALA A 22 52.64 32.30 3.68
CA ALA A 22 51.72 31.40 4.36
C ALA A 22 51.02 30.53 3.29
N GLY A 23 51.33 29.23 3.30
CA GLY A 23 50.71 28.26 2.42
C GLY A 23 49.22 28.22 2.71
N ALA A 24 48.44 28.71 1.76
CA ALA A 24 47.04 28.38 1.62
C ALA A 24 46.95 26.91 1.18
N ASP A 25 47.04 25.98 2.13
CA ASP A 25 46.89 24.54 1.88
C ASP A 25 46.02 23.87 2.95
N ASP A 26 44.90 24.50 3.30
CA ASP A 26 43.78 23.86 4.00
C ASP A 26 42.70 23.38 3.00
N ALA A 27 43.08 23.13 1.74
CA ALA A 27 42.23 22.42 0.81
C ALA A 27 42.34 20.91 1.09
N PRO A 28 41.23 20.20 1.40
CA PRO A 28 41.28 18.76 1.61
C PRO A 28 41.93 18.09 0.38
N PRO A 29 42.84 17.12 0.57
CA PRO A 29 43.51 16.45 -0.53
C PRO A 29 42.49 15.95 -1.55
N ALA A 30 42.79 16.06 -2.85
CA ALA A 30 41.86 15.75 -3.94
C ALA A 30 41.19 14.35 -3.82
N ASP A 31 41.82 13.43 -3.11
CA ASP A 31 41.28 12.11 -2.75
C ASP A 31 40.06 12.16 -1.80
N ASP A 32 40.00 13.09 -0.85
CA ASP A 32 38.87 13.24 0.07
C ASP A 32 37.59 13.64 -0.66
N HIS A 33 37.70 14.56 -1.62
CA HIS A 33 36.58 14.94 -2.48
C HIS A 33 36.10 13.81 -3.39
N ARG A 34 37.00 12.90 -3.80
CA ARG A 34 36.67 11.73 -4.63
C ARG A 34 36.01 10.63 -3.80
N ILE A 35 36.50 10.38 -2.58
CA ILE A 35 35.93 9.45 -1.61
C ILE A 35 34.53 9.92 -1.16
N ALA A 36 34.38 11.21 -0.86
CA ALA A 36 33.09 11.80 -0.47
C ALA A 36 32.04 11.68 -1.58
N ARG A 37 32.40 12.00 -2.83
CA ARG A 37 31.51 11.80 -3.99
C ARG A 37 31.11 10.34 -4.16
N ARG A 38 32.06 9.40 -4.08
CA ARG A 38 31.77 7.96 -4.20
C ARG A 38 30.86 7.46 -3.08
N ARG A 39 31.05 7.92 -1.84
CA ARG A 39 30.16 7.64 -0.70
C ARG A 39 28.75 8.20 -0.91
N SER A 40 28.62 9.42 -1.44
CA SER A 40 27.31 10.03 -1.72
C SER A 40 26.56 9.29 -2.83
N ALA A 41 27.25 8.91 -3.91
CA ALA A 41 26.69 8.13 -5.01
C ALA A 41 26.25 6.73 -4.54
N LEU A 42 27.10 6.05 -3.77
CA LEU A 42 26.77 4.76 -3.16
C LEU A 42 25.58 4.88 -2.21
N ARG A 43 25.49 5.93 -1.38
CA ARG A 43 24.33 6.17 -0.52
C ARG A 43 23.06 6.43 -1.34
N ALA A 44 23.13 7.20 -2.41
CA ALA A 44 21.99 7.44 -3.29
C ALA A 44 21.52 6.14 -3.97
N GLU A 45 22.46 5.33 -4.44
CA GLU A 45 22.19 4.03 -5.05
C GLU A 45 21.63 3.04 -4.02
N LEU A 46 22.22 2.93 -2.83
CA LEU A 46 21.70 2.12 -1.72
C LEU A 46 20.32 2.58 -1.25
N THR A 47 20.03 3.88 -1.28
CA THR A 47 18.70 4.42 -0.95
C THR A 47 17.69 4.05 -2.03
N LYS A 48 18.09 4.13 -3.31
CA LYS A 48 17.27 3.70 -4.45
C LYS A 48 17.00 2.19 -4.42
N LEU A 49 18.02 1.39 -4.12
CA LEU A 49 17.93 -0.06 -3.97
C LEU A 49 17.10 -0.44 -2.74
N ALA A 50 17.27 0.23 -1.61
CA ALA A 50 16.47 0.04 -0.40
C ALA A 50 14.98 0.30 -0.65
N GLY A 51 14.65 1.30 -1.49
CA GLY A 51 13.28 1.55 -1.95
C GLY A 51 12.71 0.49 -2.91
N GLN A 52 13.58 -0.35 -3.50
CA GLN A 52 13.20 -1.46 -4.38
C GLN A 52 13.14 -2.81 -3.64
N VAL A 53 13.67 -2.91 -2.42
CA VAL A 53 13.59 -4.13 -1.62
C VAL A 53 12.13 -4.36 -1.22
N LYS A 54 11.57 -5.49 -1.65
CA LYS A 54 10.24 -5.94 -1.24
C LYS A 54 10.23 -6.10 0.30
N PRO A 55 9.37 -5.38 1.04
CA PRO A 55 9.35 -5.48 2.49
C PRO A 55 9.00 -6.88 2.97
N LYS A 56 9.54 -7.27 4.12
CA LYS A 56 9.41 -8.64 4.64
C LYS A 56 7.96 -9.05 4.96
N LEU A 57 7.10 -8.10 5.34
CA LEU A 57 5.70 -8.35 5.68
C LEU A 57 4.77 -8.44 4.46
N ARG A 58 5.31 -8.28 3.24
CA ARG A 58 4.52 -8.32 2.01
C ARG A 58 3.75 -9.64 1.90
N GLY A 59 2.41 -9.53 1.91
CA GLY A 59 1.48 -10.65 1.80
C GLY A 59 1.20 -11.41 3.09
N TRP A 60 1.95 -11.18 4.17
CA TRP A 60 1.69 -11.86 5.46
C TRP A 60 0.40 -11.41 6.12
N PHE A 61 0.09 -10.11 6.04
CA PHE A 61 -1.16 -9.56 6.58
C PHE A 61 -2.39 -10.22 5.94
N HIS A 62 -2.42 -10.37 4.61
CA HIS A 62 -3.51 -11.05 3.91
C HIS A 62 -3.52 -12.56 4.17
N ALA A 63 -2.35 -13.20 4.36
CA ALA A 63 -2.29 -14.60 4.74
C ALA A 63 -2.94 -14.87 6.11
N GLY A 64 -2.70 -13.97 7.08
CA GLY A 64 -3.36 -14.03 8.40
C GLY A 64 -4.84 -13.64 8.35
N ALA A 65 -5.22 -12.70 7.49
CA ALA A 65 -6.62 -12.29 7.34
C ALA A 65 -7.51 -13.34 6.66
N PHE A 66 -6.97 -14.17 5.78
CA PHE A 66 -7.73 -15.21 5.07
C PHE A 66 -8.54 -16.14 5.99
N PRO A 67 -7.97 -16.82 7.00
CA PRO A 67 -8.76 -17.67 7.90
C PRO A 67 -9.78 -16.87 8.72
N LEU A 68 -9.47 -15.64 9.11
CA LEU A 68 -10.40 -14.76 9.83
C LEU A 68 -11.60 -14.38 8.94
N ALA A 69 -11.35 -14.07 7.66
CA ALA A 69 -12.39 -13.77 6.69
C ALA A 69 -13.28 -14.99 6.42
N MET A 70 -12.70 -16.18 6.36
CA MET A 70 -13.43 -17.43 6.21
C MET A 70 -14.34 -17.71 7.42
N ILE A 71 -13.82 -17.60 8.64
CA ILE A 71 -14.59 -17.84 9.87
C ILE A 71 -15.68 -16.76 10.03
N GLY A 72 -15.33 -15.49 9.87
CA GLY A 72 -16.27 -14.38 9.99
C GLY A 72 -17.35 -14.42 8.92
N GLY A 73 -16.98 -14.73 7.67
CA GLY A 73 -17.93 -14.90 6.57
C GLY A 73 -18.88 -16.08 6.80
N LEU A 74 -18.37 -17.22 7.29
CA LEU A 74 -19.22 -18.36 7.66
C LEU A 74 -20.16 -18.02 8.82
N ALA A 75 -19.68 -17.32 9.84
CA ALA A 75 -20.52 -16.84 10.94
C ALA A 75 -21.65 -15.95 10.42
N LEU A 76 -21.34 -14.99 9.53
CA LEU A 76 -22.35 -14.14 8.89
C LEU A 76 -23.41 -14.95 8.13
N VAL A 77 -22.99 -15.98 7.38
CA VAL A 77 -23.93 -16.90 6.69
C VAL A 77 -24.83 -17.60 7.71
N ILE A 78 -24.28 -18.13 8.80
CA ILE A 78 -25.07 -18.89 9.79
C ILE A 78 -26.14 -18.02 10.47
N ILE A 79 -25.77 -16.78 10.84
CA ILE A 79 -26.65 -15.86 11.57
C ILE A 79 -27.60 -15.08 10.66
N SER A 80 -27.45 -15.16 9.33
CA SER A 80 -28.34 -14.44 8.42
C SER A 80 -29.76 -15.03 8.47
N PRO A 81 -30.81 -14.19 8.61
CA PRO A 81 -32.15 -14.65 8.97
C PRO A 81 -32.89 -15.34 7.82
N THR A 82 -32.66 -14.93 6.58
CA THR A 82 -33.38 -15.42 5.39
C THR A 82 -32.46 -16.17 4.43
N ILE A 83 -33.03 -16.91 3.47
CA ILE A 83 -32.23 -17.60 2.44
C ILE A 83 -31.47 -16.58 1.57
N GLU A 84 -32.12 -15.47 1.22
CA GLU A 84 -31.56 -14.40 0.40
C GLU A 84 -30.34 -13.77 1.09
N SER A 85 -30.48 -13.42 2.38
CA SER A 85 -29.38 -12.85 3.17
C SER A 85 -28.24 -13.84 3.40
N ARG A 86 -28.53 -15.15 3.52
CA ARG A 86 -27.50 -16.22 3.58
C ARG A 86 -26.71 -16.32 2.29
N ILE A 87 -27.38 -16.28 1.14
CA ILE A 87 -26.71 -16.29 -0.18
C ILE A 87 -25.85 -15.04 -0.34
N ALA A 88 -26.40 -13.88 0.02
CA ALA A 88 -25.68 -12.61 -0.03
C ALA A 88 -24.43 -12.60 0.88
N ALA A 89 -24.55 -13.15 2.10
CA ALA A 89 -23.44 -13.34 3.02
C ALA A 89 -22.38 -14.32 2.47
N ALA A 90 -22.80 -15.39 1.79
CA ALA A 90 -21.88 -16.33 1.17
C ALA A 90 -21.08 -15.68 0.04
N ILE A 91 -21.71 -14.80 -0.75
CA ILE A 91 -21.04 -14.00 -1.78
C ILE A 91 -19.96 -13.10 -1.14
N PHE A 92 -20.27 -12.41 -0.05
CA PHE A 92 -19.29 -11.63 0.69
C PHE A 92 -18.13 -12.49 1.22
N ALA A 93 -18.44 -13.64 1.82
CA ALA A 93 -17.43 -14.57 2.34
C ALA A 93 -16.48 -15.08 1.24
N ILE A 94 -17.04 -15.56 0.12
CA ILE A 94 -16.26 -16.09 -1.00
C ILE A 94 -15.40 -15.01 -1.63
N THR A 95 -15.94 -13.82 -1.87
CA THR A 95 -15.16 -12.71 -2.45
C THR A 95 -14.06 -12.24 -1.50
N GLY A 96 -14.29 -12.26 -0.18
CA GLY A 96 -13.28 -11.94 0.83
C GLY A 96 -12.16 -12.98 0.87
N MET A 97 -12.51 -14.26 0.82
CA MET A 97 -11.56 -15.37 0.69
C MET A 97 -10.73 -15.26 -0.59
N LEU A 98 -11.36 -14.95 -1.73
CA LEU A 98 -10.67 -14.74 -2.99
C LEU A 98 -9.68 -13.58 -2.90
N LEU A 99 -10.09 -12.43 -2.33
CA LEU A 99 -9.22 -11.27 -2.12
C LEU A 99 -7.98 -11.65 -1.30
N PHE A 100 -8.18 -12.09 -0.05
CA PHE A 100 -7.06 -12.33 0.87
C PHE A 100 -6.21 -13.52 0.44
N GLY A 101 -6.85 -14.60 -0.01
CA GLY A 101 -6.17 -15.83 -0.44
C GLY A 101 -5.31 -15.60 -1.69
N THR A 102 -5.89 -15.00 -2.73
CA THR A 102 -5.15 -14.69 -3.97
C THR A 102 -3.99 -13.75 -3.68
N SER A 103 -4.21 -12.73 -2.85
CA SER A 103 -3.19 -11.75 -2.50
C SER A 103 -2.04 -12.35 -1.70
N ALA A 104 -2.36 -13.22 -0.74
CA ALA A 104 -1.37 -13.98 0.02
C ALA A 104 -0.52 -14.86 -0.91
N VAL A 105 -1.15 -15.66 -1.77
CA VAL A 105 -0.48 -16.54 -2.74
C VAL A 105 0.41 -15.73 -3.69
N TYR A 106 -0.13 -14.65 -4.27
CA TYR A 106 0.58 -13.75 -5.17
C TYR A 106 1.85 -13.20 -4.54
N HIS A 107 1.75 -12.68 -3.32
CA HIS A 107 2.84 -12.00 -2.66
C HIS A 107 3.82 -12.93 -1.93
N ARG A 108 3.43 -14.13 -1.51
CA ARG A 108 4.31 -15.03 -0.78
C ARG A 108 5.09 -15.98 -1.69
N GLY A 109 4.52 -16.37 -2.83
CA GLY A 109 5.15 -17.38 -3.68
C GLY A 109 6.28 -16.86 -4.58
N ARG A 110 7.17 -17.77 -4.96
CA ARG A 110 8.26 -17.54 -5.93
C ARG A 110 7.86 -18.06 -7.30
N TRP A 111 6.99 -17.31 -7.96
CA TRP A 111 6.36 -17.75 -9.21
C TRP A 111 7.22 -17.43 -10.44
N ARG A 112 7.19 -18.32 -11.44
CA ARG A 112 7.61 -18.05 -12.82
C ARG A 112 6.83 -16.86 -13.38
N THR A 113 7.41 -16.13 -14.33
CA THR A 113 6.86 -14.86 -14.85
C THR A 113 5.40 -14.96 -15.28
N ARG A 114 5.02 -16.01 -16.03
CA ARG A 114 3.62 -16.21 -16.48
C ARG A 114 2.64 -16.31 -15.30
N VAL A 115 2.91 -17.19 -14.34
CA VAL A 115 2.06 -17.38 -13.15
C VAL A 115 2.00 -16.10 -12.31
N ARG A 116 3.12 -15.40 -12.14
CA ARG A 116 3.16 -14.12 -11.43
C ARG A 116 2.25 -13.07 -12.06
N LEU A 117 2.21 -13.01 -13.39
CA LEU A 117 1.35 -12.07 -14.11
C LEU A 117 -0.14 -12.42 -13.95
N ILE A 118 -0.50 -13.71 -14.00
CA ILE A 118 -1.88 -14.17 -13.78
C ILE A 118 -2.32 -13.85 -12.34
N LEU A 119 -1.53 -14.24 -11.34
CA LEU A 119 -1.85 -13.94 -9.94
C LEU A 119 -1.97 -12.43 -9.68
N ARG A 120 -1.12 -11.61 -10.31
CA ARG A 120 -1.24 -10.14 -10.24
C ARG A 120 -2.55 -9.64 -10.87
N ARG A 121 -3.05 -10.27 -11.93
CA ARG A 121 -4.35 -9.90 -12.55
C ARG A 121 -5.49 -10.22 -11.60
N LEU A 122 -5.50 -11.44 -11.07
CA LEU A 122 -6.53 -11.90 -10.13
C LEU A 122 -6.54 -11.07 -8.85
N ASP A 123 -5.37 -10.81 -8.26
CA ASP A 123 -5.23 -9.98 -7.04
C ASP A 123 -5.85 -8.59 -7.21
N HIS A 124 -5.64 -7.94 -8.35
CA HIS A 124 -6.26 -6.64 -8.61
C HIS A 124 -7.72 -6.71 -9.07
N ALA A 125 -8.12 -7.77 -9.77
CA ALA A 125 -9.51 -7.98 -10.17
C ALA A 125 -10.41 -8.21 -8.93
N ASN A 126 -9.87 -8.87 -7.91
CA ASN A 126 -10.59 -9.14 -6.66
C ASN A 126 -11.02 -7.88 -5.93
N ILE A 127 -10.39 -6.72 -6.15
CA ILE A 127 -10.84 -5.44 -5.57
C ILE A 127 -12.26 -5.10 -6.06
N PHE A 128 -12.57 -5.36 -7.34
CA PHE A 128 -13.93 -5.18 -7.86
C PHE A 128 -14.90 -6.18 -7.25
N LEU A 129 -14.50 -7.45 -7.19
CA LEU A 129 -15.36 -8.53 -6.67
C LEU A 129 -15.71 -8.34 -5.20
N ILE A 130 -14.73 -8.03 -4.33
CA ILE A 130 -15.01 -7.82 -2.91
C ILE A 130 -15.83 -6.56 -2.67
N THR A 131 -15.66 -5.52 -3.48
CA THR A 131 -16.46 -4.30 -3.34
C THR A 131 -17.93 -4.61 -3.64
N ALA A 132 -18.24 -5.24 -4.77
CA ALA A 132 -19.60 -5.69 -5.09
C ALA A 132 -20.12 -6.73 -4.07
N GLY A 133 -19.27 -7.66 -3.64
CA GLY A 133 -19.58 -8.66 -2.63
C GLY A 133 -19.89 -8.06 -1.26
N THR A 134 -19.29 -6.92 -0.89
CA THR A 134 -19.59 -6.17 0.34
C THR A 134 -20.96 -5.50 0.27
N TYR A 135 -21.29 -4.91 -0.89
CA TYR A 135 -22.59 -4.29 -1.10
C TYR A 135 -23.74 -5.29 -1.16
N THR A 136 -23.47 -6.55 -1.53
CA THR A 136 -24.51 -7.58 -1.71
C THR A 136 -25.34 -7.84 -0.44
N PRO A 137 -24.76 -8.31 0.69
CA PRO A 137 -25.53 -8.49 1.92
C PRO A 137 -25.94 -7.16 2.57
N LEU A 138 -25.19 -6.07 2.34
CA LEU A 138 -25.59 -4.75 2.86
C LEU A 138 -26.90 -4.28 2.22
N ALA A 139 -27.04 -4.44 0.90
CA ALA A 139 -28.25 -4.09 0.17
C ALA A 139 -29.43 -4.97 0.58
N VAL A 140 -29.23 -6.29 0.61
CA VAL A 140 -30.27 -7.27 0.98
C VAL A 140 -30.77 -7.06 2.41
N LEU A 141 -29.89 -6.70 3.35
CA LEU A 141 -30.27 -6.54 4.75
C LEU A 141 -30.86 -5.15 5.06
N MET A 142 -30.42 -4.09 4.39
CA MET A 142 -30.67 -2.71 4.84
C MET A 142 -31.45 -1.84 3.85
N LEU A 143 -31.64 -2.27 2.60
CA LEU A 143 -32.31 -1.47 1.57
C LEU A 143 -33.67 -2.03 1.21
N ARG A 144 -34.49 -1.18 0.56
CA ARG A 144 -35.72 -1.63 -0.08
C ARG A 144 -35.39 -2.37 -1.37
N THR A 145 -36.25 -3.30 -1.78
CA THR A 145 -36.04 -4.17 -2.95
C THR A 145 -35.74 -3.41 -4.24
N ASP A 146 -36.40 -2.27 -4.50
CA ASP A 146 -36.17 -1.46 -5.70
C ASP A 146 -34.76 -0.84 -5.72
N GLN A 147 -34.29 -0.38 -4.57
CA GLN A 147 -32.95 0.17 -4.39
C GLN A 147 -31.87 -0.90 -4.41
N GLU A 148 -32.14 -2.05 -3.80
CA GLU A 148 -31.27 -3.22 -3.79
C GLU A 148 -30.98 -3.67 -5.22
N VAL A 149 -32.02 -3.94 -6.02
CA VAL A 149 -31.88 -4.41 -7.39
C VAL A 149 -31.08 -3.42 -8.24
N LEU A 150 -31.37 -2.12 -8.12
CA LEU A 150 -30.64 -1.08 -8.84
C LEU A 150 -29.15 -1.08 -8.46
N LEU A 151 -28.85 -1.01 -7.16
CA LEU A 151 -27.48 -0.95 -6.65
C LEU A 151 -26.68 -2.19 -7.05
N LEU A 152 -27.24 -3.39 -6.88
CA LEU A 152 -26.56 -4.64 -7.19
C LEU A 152 -26.35 -4.81 -8.69
N SER A 153 -27.33 -4.44 -9.52
CA SER A 153 -27.19 -4.51 -10.99
C SER A 153 -26.05 -3.61 -11.48
N VAL A 154 -26.00 -2.37 -10.99
CA VAL A 154 -24.94 -1.41 -11.36
C VAL A 154 -23.59 -1.91 -10.88
N LEU A 155 -23.48 -2.34 -9.62
CA LEU A 155 -22.21 -2.75 -9.04
C LEU A 155 -21.68 -4.05 -9.65
N TRP A 156 -22.50 -5.08 -9.80
CA TRP A 156 -22.04 -6.33 -10.42
C TRP A 156 -21.72 -6.17 -11.91
N GLY A 157 -22.49 -5.35 -12.64
CA GLY A 157 -22.17 -5.00 -14.03
C GLY A 157 -20.83 -4.28 -14.15
N ALA A 158 -20.59 -3.25 -13.32
CA ALA A 158 -19.33 -2.53 -13.29
C ALA A 158 -18.17 -3.39 -12.74
N ALA A 159 -18.41 -4.30 -11.79
CA ALA A 159 -17.40 -5.22 -11.29
C ALA A 159 -16.96 -6.23 -12.38
N ALA A 160 -17.91 -6.78 -13.13
CA ALA A 160 -17.62 -7.67 -14.25
C ALA A 160 -16.79 -6.96 -15.32
N LEU A 161 -17.21 -5.74 -15.71
CA LEU A 161 -16.47 -4.93 -16.69
C LEU A 161 -15.08 -4.55 -16.18
N GLY A 162 -14.97 -4.10 -14.93
CA GLY A 162 -13.71 -3.72 -14.30
C GLY A 162 -12.74 -4.89 -14.17
N ALA A 163 -13.23 -6.06 -13.73
CA ALA A 163 -12.44 -7.28 -13.63
C ALA A 163 -11.98 -7.78 -15.01
N ALA A 164 -12.85 -7.76 -16.02
CA ALA A 164 -12.51 -8.10 -17.40
C ALA A 164 -11.44 -7.14 -17.95
N PHE A 165 -11.65 -5.84 -17.82
CA PHE A 165 -10.67 -4.83 -18.26
C PHE A 165 -9.31 -5.01 -17.56
N ARG A 166 -9.31 -5.27 -16.24
CA ARG A 166 -8.07 -5.48 -15.48
C ARG A 166 -7.32 -6.76 -15.85
N THR A 167 -8.05 -7.82 -16.19
CA THR A 167 -7.46 -9.10 -16.60
C THR A 167 -6.91 -9.05 -18.03
N ILE A 168 -7.47 -8.19 -18.90
CA ILE A 168 -6.99 -7.97 -20.27
C ILE A 168 -5.83 -6.96 -20.29
N PHE A 169 -6.00 -5.77 -19.70
CA PHE A 169 -5.05 -4.65 -19.78
C PHE A 169 -4.10 -4.58 -18.58
N THR A 170 -2.96 -5.30 -18.69
CA THR A 170 -2.03 -5.50 -17.56
C THR A 170 -1.02 -4.40 -17.28
N THR A 171 -0.80 -3.48 -18.23
CA THR A 171 0.23 -2.44 -18.17
C THR A 171 -0.35 -1.08 -17.79
N ALA A 172 -1.67 -0.96 -17.68
CA ALA A 172 -2.30 0.32 -17.43
C ALA A 172 -1.91 0.86 -16.02
N PRO A 173 -1.59 2.16 -15.94
CA PRO A 173 -0.91 2.73 -14.79
C PRO A 173 -1.81 2.81 -13.57
N ARG A 174 -1.23 2.78 -12.37
CA ARG A 174 -1.99 2.83 -11.11
C ARG A 174 -2.85 4.08 -10.97
N TRP A 175 -2.40 5.22 -11.49
CA TRP A 175 -3.15 6.48 -11.43
C TRP A 175 -4.50 6.39 -12.14
N LEU A 176 -4.66 5.48 -13.11
CA LEU A 176 -5.94 5.24 -13.78
C LEU A 176 -6.87 4.41 -12.90
N PHE A 177 -6.36 3.34 -12.31
CA PHE A 177 -7.20 2.37 -11.58
C PHE A 177 -7.55 2.80 -10.16
N VAL A 178 -6.69 3.54 -9.46
CA VAL A 178 -6.97 3.99 -8.10
C VAL A 178 -8.25 4.85 -8.03
N PRO A 179 -8.45 5.87 -8.89
CA PRO A 179 -9.71 6.61 -8.94
C PRO A 179 -10.92 5.73 -9.31
N ILE A 180 -10.76 4.77 -10.22
CA ILE A 180 -11.84 3.84 -10.59
C ILE A 180 -12.25 3.01 -9.37
N TYR A 181 -11.28 2.47 -8.62
CA TYR A 181 -11.55 1.73 -7.39
C TYR A 181 -12.25 2.62 -6.36
N VAL A 182 -11.76 3.84 -6.14
CA VAL A 182 -12.40 4.79 -5.21
C VAL A 182 -13.83 5.10 -5.63
N GLY A 183 -14.06 5.47 -6.90
CA GLY A 183 -15.39 5.76 -7.44
C GLY A 183 -16.36 4.58 -7.28
N PHE A 184 -15.87 3.37 -7.54
CA PHE A 184 -16.63 2.14 -7.35
C PHE A 184 -16.96 1.89 -5.87
N GLY A 185 -15.99 2.12 -4.98
CA GLY A 185 -16.15 1.97 -3.53
C GLY A 185 -17.10 2.97 -2.91
N VAL A 186 -17.20 4.20 -3.43
CA VAL A 186 -18.10 5.24 -2.89
C VAL A 186 -19.49 5.26 -3.54
N ALA A 187 -19.77 4.36 -4.48
CA ALA A 187 -21.07 4.28 -5.16
C ALA A 187 -22.25 4.14 -4.18
N GLY A 188 -22.03 3.51 -3.01
CA GLY A 188 -23.04 3.36 -1.97
C GLY A 188 -23.20 4.53 -1.01
N VAL A 189 -22.42 5.61 -1.15
CA VAL A 189 -22.49 6.76 -0.22
C VAL A 189 -23.88 7.38 -0.18
N GLY A 190 -24.61 7.37 -1.30
CA GLY A 190 -26.00 7.86 -1.36
C GLY A 190 -26.98 7.10 -0.45
N TYR A 191 -26.65 5.88 -0.03
CA TYR A 191 -27.49 5.06 0.84
C TYR A 191 -27.14 5.19 2.33
N ILE A 192 -26.06 5.90 2.69
CA ILE A 192 -25.64 6.10 4.09
C ILE A 192 -26.73 6.74 4.95
N PRO A 193 -27.46 7.79 4.52
CA PRO A 193 -28.52 8.38 5.34
C PRO A 193 -29.62 7.38 5.71
N GLN A 194 -30.02 6.54 4.76
CA GLN A 194 -31.01 5.49 4.99
C GLN A 194 -30.48 4.42 5.93
N ILE A 195 -29.24 3.95 5.73
CA ILE A 195 -28.60 2.96 6.60
C ILE A 195 -28.50 3.49 8.04
N TRP A 196 -28.14 4.77 8.24
CA TRP A 196 -28.11 5.38 9.57
C TRP A 196 -29.48 5.48 10.22
N ALA A 197 -30.51 5.83 9.44
CA ALA A 197 -31.88 5.89 9.95
C ALA A 197 -32.39 4.50 10.39
N THR A 198 -32.00 3.44 9.69
CA THR A 198 -32.34 2.05 10.05
C THR A 198 -31.51 1.57 11.25
N ASN A 199 -30.19 1.74 11.20
CA ASN A 199 -29.28 1.35 12.27
C ASN A 199 -28.00 2.19 12.25
N PHE A 200 -27.87 3.08 13.25
CA PHE A 200 -26.73 4.00 13.37
C PHE A 200 -25.37 3.27 13.43
N ALA A 201 -25.29 2.17 14.19
CA ALA A 201 -24.03 1.43 14.36
C ALA A 201 -23.57 0.82 13.02
N VAL A 202 -24.50 0.25 12.24
CA VAL A 202 -24.22 -0.28 10.90
C VAL A 202 -23.66 0.82 10.01
N GLY A 203 -24.35 1.96 9.91
CA GLY A 203 -23.87 3.04 9.03
C GLY A 203 -22.55 3.65 9.49
N LEU A 204 -22.29 3.78 10.80
CA LEU A 204 -21.00 4.23 11.31
C LEU A 204 -19.87 3.28 10.90
N LEU A 205 -20.06 1.97 11.05
CA LEU A 205 -19.09 0.96 10.64
C LEU A 205 -18.87 0.96 9.12
N VAL A 206 -19.91 1.16 8.31
CA VAL A 206 -19.79 1.31 6.85
C VAL A 206 -18.94 2.55 6.50
N VAL A 207 -19.16 3.68 7.18
CA VAL A 207 -18.35 4.89 6.96
C VAL A 207 -16.89 4.68 7.37
N LEU A 208 -16.63 4.09 8.53
CA LEU A 208 -15.27 3.79 8.97
C LEU A 208 -14.55 2.83 8.00
N GLY A 209 -15.28 1.82 7.50
CA GLY A 209 -14.78 0.91 6.48
C GLY A 209 -14.43 1.63 5.17
N GLY A 210 -15.31 2.52 4.71
CA GLY A 210 -15.09 3.37 3.55
C GLY A 210 -13.91 4.33 3.71
N VAL A 211 -13.72 4.92 4.89
CA VAL A 211 -12.54 5.76 5.20
C VAL A 211 -11.26 4.93 5.11
N CYS A 212 -11.24 3.72 5.68
CA CYS A 212 -10.09 2.83 5.57
C CYS A 212 -9.78 2.48 4.11
N TYR A 213 -10.83 2.18 3.32
CA TYR A 213 -10.71 1.88 1.89
C TYR A 213 -10.09 3.03 1.10
N ILE A 214 -10.64 4.25 1.25
CA ILE A 214 -10.15 5.44 0.54
C ILE A 214 -8.73 5.79 1.00
N ALA A 215 -8.47 5.81 2.30
CA ALA A 215 -7.14 6.10 2.82
C ALA A 215 -6.10 5.10 2.30
N GLY A 216 -6.45 3.81 2.27
CA GLY A 216 -5.61 2.77 1.69
C GLY A 216 -5.32 3.02 0.21
N ALA A 217 -6.37 3.29 -0.58
CA ALA A 217 -6.25 3.57 -2.01
C ALA A 217 -5.37 4.79 -2.30
N VAL A 218 -5.53 5.86 -1.53
CA VAL A 218 -4.71 7.08 -1.61
C VAL A 218 -3.25 6.77 -1.28
N ILE A 219 -2.97 6.10 -0.16
CA ILE A 219 -1.61 5.70 0.24
C ILE A 219 -0.95 4.82 -0.83
N TYR A 220 -1.71 3.89 -1.40
CA TYR A 220 -1.25 3.06 -2.51
C TYR A 220 -0.93 3.86 -3.78
N GLY A 221 -1.75 4.87 -4.10
CA GLY A 221 -1.55 5.78 -5.22
C GLY A 221 -0.31 6.65 -5.06
N ILE A 222 -0.14 7.30 -3.91
CA ILE A 222 0.96 8.24 -3.62
C ILE A 222 2.28 7.54 -3.29
N LYS A 223 2.25 6.22 -2.98
CA LYS A 223 3.42 5.38 -2.63
C LYS A 223 4.16 5.83 -1.38
N ARG A 224 3.47 6.48 -0.47
CA ARG A 224 3.97 6.98 0.83
C ARG A 224 2.85 6.91 1.88
N PRO A 225 3.16 6.81 3.17
CA PRO A 225 4.51 6.78 3.75
C PRO A 225 5.21 5.42 3.62
N ASN A 226 6.52 5.38 3.88
CA ASN A 226 7.29 4.13 4.02
C ASN A 226 7.99 4.12 5.39
N PRO A 227 7.25 3.87 6.49
CA PRO A 227 7.78 3.99 7.85
C PRO A 227 9.01 3.13 8.10
N SER A 228 9.05 1.93 7.50
CA SER A 228 10.20 1.04 7.55
C SER A 228 10.40 0.38 6.18
N PRO A 229 11.29 0.88 5.31
CA PRO A 229 11.49 0.34 3.96
C PRO A 229 11.74 -1.19 3.92
N LYS A 230 12.32 -1.75 4.99
CA LYS A 230 12.61 -3.18 5.12
C LYS A 230 11.41 -4.02 5.55
N TRP A 231 10.47 -3.45 6.31
CA TRP A 231 9.40 -4.20 6.98
C TRP A 231 8.00 -3.73 6.62
N LEU A 232 7.78 -2.41 6.62
CA LEU A 232 6.48 -1.76 6.46
C LEU A 232 6.59 -0.58 5.49
N GLY A 233 6.20 -0.81 4.24
CA GLY A 233 6.05 0.23 3.22
C GLY A 233 4.58 0.61 3.00
N PHE A 234 4.35 1.53 2.07
CA PHE A 234 3.02 2.04 1.72
C PHE A 234 2.03 0.93 1.35
N HIS A 235 2.50 -0.16 0.74
CA HIS A 235 1.65 -1.25 0.29
C HIS A 235 1.23 -2.16 1.45
N GLU A 236 2.10 -2.35 2.45
CA GLU A 236 1.72 -3.02 3.68
C GLU A 236 0.68 -2.22 4.44
N ILE A 237 0.80 -0.89 4.47
CA ILE A 237 -0.23 -0.01 5.06
C ILE A 237 -1.54 -0.15 4.29
N PHE A 238 -1.50 -0.19 2.95
CA PHE A 238 -2.67 -0.48 2.13
C PHE A 238 -3.32 -1.81 2.50
N HIS A 239 -2.53 -2.89 2.69
CA HIS A 239 -3.07 -4.18 3.13
C HIS A 239 -3.71 -4.10 4.52
N ILE A 240 -3.08 -3.42 5.46
CA ILE A 240 -3.62 -3.25 6.82
C ILE A 240 -4.96 -2.50 6.75
N LEU A 241 -5.02 -1.38 6.03
CA LEU A 241 -6.26 -0.62 5.86
C LEU A 241 -7.34 -1.41 5.11
N THR A 242 -6.96 -2.27 4.17
CA THR A 242 -7.90 -3.19 3.50
C THR A 242 -8.50 -4.18 4.50
N ILE A 243 -7.68 -4.75 5.39
CA ILE A 243 -8.16 -5.67 6.45
C ILE A 243 -9.06 -4.94 7.44
N LEU A 244 -8.68 -3.74 7.89
CA LEU A 244 -9.49 -2.94 8.79
C LEU A 244 -10.84 -2.56 8.15
N GLY A 245 -10.81 -2.12 6.89
CA GLY A 245 -12.02 -1.82 6.14
C GLY A 245 -12.95 -3.03 5.99
N TYR A 246 -12.39 -4.20 5.61
CA TYR A 246 -13.14 -5.45 5.57
C TYR A 246 -13.71 -5.82 6.94
N GLY A 247 -12.94 -5.66 8.02
CA GLY A 247 -13.38 -5.93 9.38
C GLY A 247 -14.53 -5.03 9.82
N CYS A 248 -14.48 -3.73 9.50
CA CYS A 248 -15.59 -2.80 9.73
C CYS A 248 -16.85 -3.23 8.97
N HIS A 249 -16.72 -3.60 7.69
CA HIS A 249 -17.88 -4.06 6.92
C HIS A 249 -18.43 -5.40 7.40
N LEU A 250 -17.58 -6.38 7.73
CA LEU A 250 -18.01 -7.62 8.34
C LEU A 250 -18.78 -7.38 9.65
N ALA A 251 -18.25 -6.51 10.52
CA ALA A 251 -18.94 -6.15 11.76
C ALA A 251 -20.29 -5.46 11.49
N ALA A 252 -20.34 -4.54 10.51
CA ALA A 252 -21.59 -3.89 10.11
C ALA A 252 -22.63 -4.92 9.64
N LEU A 253 -22.21 -5.90 8.84
CA LEU A 253 -23.08 -6.96 8.33
C LEU A 253 -23.55 -7.91 9.43
N ILE A 254 -22.70 -8.23 10.41
CA ILE A 254 -23.09 -9.03 11.57
C ILE A 254 -24.16 -8.30 12.38
N VAL A 255 -23.96 -7.01 12.67
CA VAL A 255 -24.94 -6.18 13.39
C VAL A 255 -26.25 -6.09 12.61
N ALA A 256 -26.18 -5.86 11.29
CA ALA A 256 -27.35 -5.80 10.43
C ALA A 256 -28.14 -7.13 10.40
N ALA A 257 -27.44 -8.26 10.31
CA ALA A 257 -28.07 -9.58 10.29
C ALA A 257 -28.77 -9.92 11.61
N VAL A 258 -28.13 -9.60 12.75
CA VAL A 258 -28.72 -9.83 14.08
C VAL A 258 -29.93 -8.92 14.32
N ALA A 259 -29.87 -7.66 13.87
CA ALA A 259 -30.96 -6.70 14.04
C ALA A 259 -32.17 -6.96 13.12
N ALA A 260 -32.08 -7.92 12.19
CA ALA A 260 -33.13 -8.26 11.24
C ALA A 260 -34.05 -9.41 11.71
N TYR A 261 -33.83 -9.92 12.94
CA TYR A 261 -34.76 -10.80 13.66
C TYR A 261 -35.78 -9.97 14.45
#